data_AF-A0AAD8N341-F1
#
_entry.id   AF-A0AAD8N341-F1
#
_cell.length_a   1.000
_cell.length_b   1.000
_cell.length_c   1.000
_cell.angle_alpha   90.00
_cell.angle_beta   90.00
_cell.angle_gamma   90.00
#
_symmetry.space_group_name_H-M   'P 1'
#
loop_
_entity.id
_entity.type
_entity.pdbx_description
1 polymer ?
#
loop_
_entity_poly.entity_id
_entity_poly.type
_entity_poly.pdbx_seq_one_letter_code
_entity_poly.pdbx_strand_id
1 'polypeptide(L)'
;MGFQLATGAKTTGTEVQNELKHQNSGKPALNWNARKRIAIGAARGFLYLHEQCDPKIIHRDVKAANVLLDDFCEAVVGDFGLAKLLDHNQSHVTTAESMLSIHCDGCKHKVKKLLQKIEGV
;
A
#
# COMPACT_ATOMS: atom_id res chain seq x y z
N MET A 1 13.73 12.96 0.98
CA MET A 1 12.28 12.73 1.16
C MET A 1 12.14 11.41 1.89
N GLY A 2 11.95 11.43 3.21
CA GLY A 2 11.78 10.23 4.01
C GLY A 2 10.37 9.69 3.83
N PHE A 3 10.24 8.41 3.48
CA PHE A 3 8.95 7.74 3.39
C PHE A 3 8.56 7.27 4.80
N GLN A 4 7.41 7.71 5.31
CA GLN A 4 6.96 7.34 6.66
C GLN A 4 6.35 5.93 6.58
N LEU A 5 7.02 4.93 7.15
CA LEU A 5 6.37 3.65 7.45
C LEU A 5 5.53 3.84 8.71
N ALA A 6 4.31 3.30 8.75
CA ALA A 6 3.49 3.30 9.95
C ALA A 6 4.08 2.34 11.00
N THR A 7 5.15 2.75 11.66
CA THR A 7 5.79 2.00 12.75
C THR A 7 5.17 2.40 14.08
N GLY A 8 4.07 1.75 14.46
CA GLY A 8 3.54 1.75 15.84
C GLY A 8 3.09 3.09 16.45
N ALA A 9 3.34 4.23 15.80
CA ALA A 9 2.74 5.51 16.13
C ALA A 9 1.32 5.52 15.59
N LYS A 10 0.36 5.91 16.43
CA LYS A 10 -1.05 6.06 16.07
C LYS A 10 -1.16 7.04 14.90
N THR A 11 -1.15 6.54 13.67
CA THR A 11 -1.57 7.30 12.50
C THR A 11 -3.03 7.65 12.72
N THR A 12 -3.31 8.92 12.97
CA THR A 12 -4.66 9.52 13.05
C THR A 12 -5.41 9.48 11.71
N GLY A 13 -4.81 8.83 10.70
CA GLY A 13 -5.27 8.78 9.34
C GLY A 13 -6.46 7.85 9.08
N THR A 14 -7.31 8.25 8.15
CA THR A 14 -8.45 7.43 7.69
C THR A 14 -8.00 6.45 6.62
N GLU A 15 -8.59 5.25 6.61
CA GLU A 15 -8.34 4.27 5.56
C GLU A 15 -8.90 4.76 4.23
N VAL A 16 -8.13 4.61 3.15
CA VAL A 16 -8.57 4.96 1.79
C VAL A 16 -9.86 4.22 1.43
N GLN A 17 -10.04 2.99 1.89
CA GLN A 17 -11.28 2.25 1.68
C GLN A 17 -12.52 2.97 2.25
N ASN A 18 -12.41 3.67 3.37
CA ASN A 18 -13.53 4.39 3.96
C ASN A 18 -13.85 5.64 3.14
N GLU A 19 -12.83 6.40 2.74
CA GLU A 19 -12.99 7.56 1.85
C GLU A 19 -13.61 7.20 0.49
N LEU A 20 -13.31 6.00 -0.03
CA LEU A 20 -13.93 5.49 -1.25
C LEU A 20 -15.41 5.10 -1.06
N LYS A 21 -15.81 4.68 0.14
CA LYS A 21 -17.18 4.25 0.47
C LYS A 21 -18.11 5.41 0.86
N HIS A 22 -17.57 6.54 1.31
CA HIS A 22 -18.33 7.67 1.86
C HIS A 22 -19.13 8.50 0.83
N GLN A 23 -19.74 7.88 -0.18
CA GLN A 23 -20.73 8.54 -1.05
C GLN A 23 -22.01 8.98 -0.31
N ASN A 24 -22.25 8.49 0.92
CA ASN A 24 -23.55 8.62 1.60
C ASN A 24 -23.49 9.27 3.00
N SER A 25 -22.41 10.00 3.33
CA SER A 25 -22.20 10.55 4.69
C SER A 25 -22.21 12.08 4.80
N GLY A 26 -22.68 12.78 3.76
CA GLY A 26 -22.66 14.25 3.71
C GLY A 26 -21.27 14.86 3.51
N LYS A 27 -20.19 14.07 3.56
CA LYS A 27 -18.84 14.46 3.14
C LYS A 27 -18.70 14.36 1.62
N PRO A 28 -18.08 15.34 0.93
CA PRO A 28 -17.78 15.23 -0.49
C PRO A 28 -16.89 14.01 -0.76
N ALA A 29 -17.28 13.18 -1.73
CA ALA A 29 -16.42 12.10 -2.18
C ALA A 29 -15.06 12.65 -2.68
N LEU A 30 -13.99 11.86 -2.51
CA LEU A 30 -12.68 12.22 -3.04
C LEU A 30 -12.78 12.53 -4.54
N ASN A 31 -12.36 13.73 -4.93
CA ASN A 31 -12.31 14.13 -6.34
C ASN A 31 -11.20 13.37 -7.08
N TRP A 32 -11.24 13.39 -8.41
CA TRP A 32 -10.27 12.68 -9.26
C TRP A 32 -8.81 13.03 -8.97
N ASN A 33 -8.52 14.32 -8.70
CA ASN A 33 -7.16 14.75 -8.41
C ASN A 33 -6.64 14.20 -7.08
N ALA A 34 -7.49 14.14 -6.05
CA ALA A 34 -7.16 13.51 -4.78
C ALA A 34 -6.93 12.00 -4.98
N ARG A 35 -7.81 11.30 -5.71
CA ARG A 35 -7.66 9.87 -6.02
C ARG A 35 -6.34 9.55 -6.72
N LYS A 36 -5.97 10.34 -7.74
CA LYS A 36 -4.67 10.20 -8.42
C LYS A 36 -3.49 10.41 -7.48
N ARG A 37 -3.52 11.43 -6.61
CA ARG A 37 -2.46 11.67 -5.63
C ARG A 37 -2.28 10.48 -4.68
N ILE A 38 -3.40 9.97 -4.17
CA ILE A 38 -3.43 8.80 -3.28
C ILE A 38 -2.89 7.55 -3.99
N ALA A 39 -3.32 7.31 -5.23
CA ALA A 39 -2.85 6.20 -6.06
C ALA A 39 -1.33 6.26 -6.26
N ILE A 40 -0.79 7.43 -6.61
CA ILE A 40 0.65 7.66 -6.78
C ILE A 40 1.40 7.44 -5.45
N GLY A 41 0.89 7.99 -4.35
CA GLY A 41 1.51 7.82 -3.02
C GLY A 41 1.56 6.35 -2.58
N ALA A 42 0.45 5.63 -2.75
CA ALA A 42 0.38 4.19 -2.46
C ALA A 42 1.38 3.38 -3.31
N ALA A 43 1.42 3.64 -4.62
CA ALA A 43 2.37 2.99 -5.53
C ALA A 43 3.83 3.25 -5.12
N ARG A 44 4.16 4.49 -4.73
CA ARG A 44 5.49 4.86 -4.22
C ARG A 44 5.82 4.11 -2.93
N GLY A 45 4.87 3.97 -2.01
CA GLY A 45 5.09 3.22 -0.78
C GLY A 45 5.38 1.74 -1.03
N PHE A 46 4.61 1.09 -1.90
CA PHE A 46 4.89 -0.31 -2.26
C PHE A 46 6.21 -0.46 -3.03
N LEU A 47 6.57 0.50 -3.89
CA LEU A 47 7.87 0.51 -4.57
C LEU A 47 9.03 0.64 -3.57
N TYR A 48 8.90 1.53 -2.58
CA TYR A 48 9.91 1.72 -1.54
C TYR A 48 10.17 0.43 -0.77
N LEU A 49 9.11 -0.28 -0.37
CA LEU A 49 9.23 -1.55 0.34
C LEU A 49 9.97 -2.62 -0.48
N HIS A 50 9.72 -2.71 -1.78
CA HIS A 50 10.30 -3.76 -2.62
C HIS A 50 11.70 -3.45 -3.17
N GLU A 51 12.01 -2.19 -3.45
CA GLU A 51 13.24 -1.84 -4.19
C GLU A 51 14.21 -0.96 -3.40
N GLN A 52 13.76 -0.30 -2.32
CA GLN A 52 14.57 0.68 -1.59
C GLN A 52 14.84 0.28 -0.13
N CYS A 53 14.12 -0.70 0.41
CA CYS A 53 14.42 -1.28 1.72
C CYS A 53 15.48 -2.38 1.61
N ASP A 54 16.40 -2.42 2.59
CA ASP A 54 17.36 -3.51 2.77
C ASP A 54 17.32 -4.00 4.23
N PRO A 55 16.90 -5.24 4.49
CA PRO A 55 16.37 -6.22 3.52
C PRO A 55 15.04 -5.78 2.89
N LYS A 56 14.74 -6.29 1.70
CA LYS A 56 13.49 -5.98 0.98
C LYS A 56 12.28 -6.38 1.82
N ILE A 57 11.20 -5.62 1.76
CA ILE A 57 9.97 -5.89 2.53
C ILE A 57 8.85 -6.28 1.58
N ILE A 58 8.32 -7.49 1.71
CA ILE A 58 7.09 -7.90 1.01
C ILE A 58 5.90 -7.70 1.93
N HIS A 59 5.00 -6.79 1.55
CA HIS A 59 3.80 -6.48 2.34
C HIS A 59 2.80 -7.65 2.45
N ARG A 60 2.66 -8.43 1.38
CA ARG A 60 1.70 -9.55 1.18
C ARG A 60 0.20 -9.20 1.22
N ASP A 61 -0.21 -8.14 1.91
CA ASP A 61 -1.61 -7.68 2.01
C ASP A 61 -1.90 -6.30 1.37
N VAL A 62 -1.81 -6.24 0.04
CA VAL A 62 -2.04 -5.01 -0.73
C VAL A 62 -3.54 -4.81 -0.97
N LYS A 63 -4.15 -3.86 -0.26
CA LYS A 63 -5.57 -3.47 -0.39
C LYS A 63 -5.81 -2.04 0.11
N ALA A 64 -6.93 -1.43 -0.28
CA ALA A 64 -7.25 -0.05 0.08
C ALA A 64 -7.51 0.17 1.58
N ALA A 65 -7.82 -0.90 2.33
CA ALA A 65 -7.93 -0.85 3.79
C ALA A 65 -6.56 -0.64 4.47
N ASN A 66 -5.49 -1.07 3.80
CA ASN A 66 -4.11 -1.02 4.32
C ASN A 66 -3.34 0.18 3.76
N VAL A 67 -4.04 1.11 3.11
CA VAL A 67 -3.50 2.42 2.75
C VAL A 67 -4.25 3.44 3.57
N LEU A 68 -3.52 4.19 4.39
CA LEU A 68 -4.03 5.24 5.25
C LEU A 68 -3.76 6.59 4.59
N LEU A 69 -4.59 7.58 4.88
CA LEU A 69 -4.32 8.99 4.55
C LEU A 69 -3.87 9.70 5.81
N ASP A 70 -2.69 10.30 5.81
CA ASP A 70 -2.28 11.16 6.91
C ASP A 70 -3.02 12.51 6.92
N ASP A 71 -2.70 13.36 7.89
CA ASP A 71 -3.32 14.68 8.04
C ASP A 71 -3.07 15.62 6.83
N PHE A 72 -2.11 15.28 5.96
CA PHE A 72 -1.80 16.01 4.72
C PHE A 72 -2.45 15.39 3.47
N CYS A 73 -3.32 14.40 3.65
CA CYS A 73 -3.92 13.60 2.58
C CYS A 73 -2.88 12.86 1.71
N GLU A 74 -1.74 12.51 2.29
CA GLU A 74 -0.73 11.68 1.65
C GLU A 74 -0.95 10.21 2.01
N ALA A 75 -0.74 9.33 1.02
CA ALA A 75 -0.97 7.91 1.18
C ALA A 75 0.20 7.24 1.92
N VAL A 76 -0.12 6.55 3.01
CA VAL A 76 0.80 5.81 3.86
C VAL A 76 0.43 4.32 3.81
N VAL A 77 1.42 3.47 3.55
CA VAL A 77 1.22 2.01 3.59
C VAL A 77 1.27 1.55 5.04
N GLY A 78 0.22 0.84 5.47
CA GLY A 78 0.05 0.33 6.82
C GLY A 78 -0.33 -1.15 6.85
N ASP A 79 -0.43 -1.71 8.05
CA ASP A 79 -0.68 -3.14 8.31
C ASP A 79 0.39 -4.09 7.74
N PHE A 80 1.52 -4.14 8.46
CA PHE A 80 2.62 -5.05 8.20
C PHE A 80 2.47 -6.40 8.92
N GLY A 81 1.27 -6.75 9.43
CA GLY A 81 1.05 -8.00 10.19
C GLY A 81 1.38 -9.26 9.37
N LEU A 82 1.27 -9.15 8.04
CA LEU A 82 1.66 -10.19 7.10
C LEU A 82 2.97 -9.86 6.38
N ALA A 83 3.75 -8.85 6.76
CA ALA A 83 4.98 -8.53 6.04
C ALA A 83 6.07 -9.60 6.23
N LYS A 84 6.97 -9.71 5.25
CA LYS A 84 8.18 -10.56 5.33
C LYS A 84 9.40 -9.80 4.84
N LEU A 85 10.53 -10.02 5.51
CA LEU A 85 11.84 -9.56 5.06
C LEU A 85 12.41 -10.54 4.05
N LEU A 86 13.04 -10.00 3.01
CA LEU A 86 13.70 -10.72 1.93
C LEU A 86 15.14 -10.27 1.86
N ASP A 87 16.06 -11.19 2.10
CA ASP A 87 17.48 -10.93 1.94
C ASP A 87 17.82 -10.84 0.44
N HIS A 88 18.75 -9.96 0.05
CA HIS A 88 19.11 -9.72 -1.35
C HIS A 88 19.68 -10.98 -2.04
N ASN A 89 20.22 -11.92 -1.25
CA ASN A 89 20.74 -13.20 -1.73
C ASN A 89 19.68 -14.29 -1.91
N GLN A 90 18.42 -14.05 -1.52
CA GLN A 90 17.34 -15.03 -1.63
C GLN A 90 16.41 -14.68 -2.78
N SER A 91 16.64 -15.27 -3.96
CA SER A 91 15.71 -15.25 -5.10
C SER A 91 14.41 -16.01 -4.88
N HIS A 92 14.23 -16.65 -3.71
CA HIS A 92 12.99 -17.33 -3.31
C HIS A 92 12.86 -17.33 -1.79
N VAL A 93 11.70 -16.91 -1.27
CA VAL A 93 11.29 -17.19 0.12
C VAL A 93 10.22 -18.29 0.09
N THR A 94 10.61 -19.46 0.59
CA THR A 94 9.70 -20.59 0.80
C THR A 94 9.02 -20.40 2.15
N THR A 95 7.86 -19.75 2.16
CA THR A 95 6.92 -19.84 3.30
C THR A 95 5.78 -20.78 2.91
N ALA A 96 5.23 -21.51 3.88
CA ALA A 96 4.23 -22.59 3.67
C ALA A 96 2.94 -22.17 2.92
N GLU A 97 2.75 -20.87 2.66
CA GLU A 97 1.74 -20.37 1.73
C GLU A 97 2.38 -19.40 0.75
N SER A 98 2.37 -19.78 -0.52
CA SER A 98 2.83 -19.01 -1.69
C SER A 98 4.34 -18.98 -1.92
N MET A 99 4.78 -19.87 -2.82
CA MET A 99 6.01 -19.75 -3.60
C MET A 99 5.92 -18.47 -4.46
N LEU A 100 6.21 -17.31 -3.87
CA LEU A 100 6.21 -16.04 -4.59
C LEU A 100 7.57 -15.89 -5.25
N SER A 101 7.61 -16.11 -6.57
CA SER A 101 8.72 -15.72 -7.41
C SER A 101 9.13 -14.28 -7.07
N ILE A 102 10.43 -14.08 -6.91
CA ILE A 102 11.05 -12.78 -6.61
C ILE A 102 10.76 -11.71 -7.66
N HIS A 103 10.35 -12.12 -8.86
CA HIS A 103 9.53 -11.29 -9.71
C HIS A 103 8.09 -11.33 -9.19
N CYS A 104 7.78 -10.39 -8.31
CA CYS A 104 6.50 -10.36 -7.63
C CYS A 104 5.36 -9.92 -8.56
N ASP A 105 5.10 -10.67 -9.63
CA ASP A 105 3.98 -10.47 -10.54
C ASP A 105 2.67 -10.46 -9.74
N GLY A 106 2.58 -11.26 -8.68
CA GLY A 106 1.47 -11.24 -7.73
C GLY A 106 1.26 -9.88 -7.04
N CYS A 107 2.33 -9.26 -6.51
CA CYS A 107 2.20 -7.94 -5.87
C CYS A 107 2.00 -6.83 -6.90
N LYS A 108 2.66 -6.90 -8.07
CA LYS A 108 2.40 -5.96 -9.19
C LYS A 108 0.93 -6.00 -9.64
N HIS A 109 0.34 -7.20 -9.75
CA HIS A 109 -1.08 -7.37 -10.06
C HIS A 109 -1.99 -6.81 -8.96
N LYS A 110 -1.66 -7.05 -7.68
CA LYS A 110 -2.45 -6.50 -6.56
C LYS A 110 -2.36 -4.98 -6.49
N VAL A 111 -1.17 -4.39 -6.70
CA VAL A 111 -0.99 -2.93 -6.79
C VAL A 111 -1.80 -2.37 -7.96
N LYS A 112 -1.76 -2.99 -9.15
CA LYS A 112 -2.58 -2.56 -10.29
C LYS A 112 -4.08 -2.57 -9.97
N LYS A 113 -4.58 -3.65 -9.34
CA LYS A 113 -5.98 -3.73 -8.89
C LYS A 113 -6.34 -2.68 -7.85
N LEU A 114 -5.42 -2.38 -6.92
CA LEU A 114 -5.60 -1.31 -5.94
C LEU A 114 -5.71 0.06 -6.60
N LEU A 115 -4.83 0.37 -7.57
CA LEU A 115 -4.85 1.64 -8.29
C LEU A 115 -6.15 1.82 -9.08
N GLN A 116 -6.58 0.80 -9.83
CA GLN A 116 -7.86 0.79 -10.54
C GLN A 116 -9.04 1.09 -9.58
N LYS A 117 -9.03 0.45 -8.40
CA LYS A 117 -10.05 0.66 -7.37
C LYS A 117 -10.05 2.08 -6.79
N ILE A 118 -8.89 2.69 -6.61
CA ILE A 118 -8.77 4.08 -6.11
C ILE A 118 -9.24 5.06 -7.18
N GLU A 119 -8.81 4.82 -8.42
CA GLU A 119 -9.14 5.64 -9.58
C GLU A 119 -10.63 5.55 -9.97
N GLY A 120 -11.29 4.42 -9.67
CA GLY A 120 -12.68 4.19 -10.04
C GLY A 120 -12.84 3.80 -11.51
N VAL A 121 -11.83 3.14 -12.09
CA VAL A 121 -11.79 2.63 -13.47
C VAL A 121 -11.98 1.12 -13.48
#